data_AF-A0A3P1SES9-F1
#
_entry.id   AF-A0A3P1SES9-F1
#
_cell.length_a   1.000
_cell.length_b   1.000
_cell.length_c   1.000
_cell.angle_alpha   90.00
_cell.angle_beta   90.00
_cell.angle_gamma   90.00
#
_symmetry.space_group_name_H-M   'P 1'
#
loop_
_entity.id
_entity.type
_entity.pdbx_description
1 polymer ?
#
loop_
_entity_poly.entity_id
_entity_poly.type
_entity_poly.pdbx_seq_one_letter_code
_entity_poly.pdbx_strand_id
1 'polypeptide(L)'
;MNLNRKARFATLAAGLAAVFTLSACAGNPGTAMSVGDTTYSNTDISTGVAQISEIAGRPVDTPVLVNAISRASLITEFAKQNNITVADSEIEDFAKAQVAAGAFAAFPEGELSAVTRDFLRLQMLTDKLSAVITDPAQIEAANAQYAELVQNTDIEVNPRYGTFDEETDLLAPSTFGDVVSSHTHGAR
;
A
#
# COMPACT_ATOMS: atom_id res chain seq x y z
N MET A 1 29.41 -32.01 -74.14
CA MET A 1 30.32 -31.21 -73.30
C MET A 1 29.96 -31.45 -71.84
N ASN A 2 30.92 -31.98 -71.08
CA ASN A 2 31.05 -32.14 -69.63
C ASN A 2 30.03 -32.90 -68.77
N LEU A 3 30.57 -34.02 -68.28
CA LEU A 3 30.20 -34.92 -67.21
C LEU A 3 30.25 -34.28 -65.79
N ASN A 4 29.53 -34.97 -64.89
CA ASN A 4 29.94 -35.41 -63.54
C ASN A 4 29.52 -34.65 -62.28
N ARG A 5 28.65 -35.36 -61.52
CA ARG A 5 28.82 -35.84 -60.13
C ARG A 5 29.28 -34.82 -59.07
N LYS A 6 28.47 -34.65 -58.02
CA LYS A 6 28.67 -35.30 -56.70
C LYS A 6 27.61 -34.84 -55.70
N ALA A 7 27.26 -35.77 -54.82
CA ALA A 7 26.34 -35.64 -53.72
C ALA A 7 26.93 -34.88 -52.52
N ARG A 8 26.01 -34.57 -51.58
CA ARG A 8 26.13 -34.52 -50.10
C ARG A 8 26.01 -33.13 -49.46
N PHE A 9 24.93 -33.03 -48.67
CA PHE A 9 24.80 -32.43 -47.33
C PHE A 9 25.72 -31.26 -46.94
N ALA A 10 25.08 -30.12 -46.66
CA ALA A 10 25.57 -29.00 -45.84
C ALA A 10 24.35 -28.09 -45.57
N THR A 11 24.03 -27.50 -44.42
CA THR A 11 24.48 -27.52 -43.01
C THR A 11 23.38 -26.75 -42.24
N LEU A 12 23.21 -27.02 -40.96
CA LEU A 12 22.38 -26.28 -40.00
C LEU A 12 22.44 -24.75 -40.18
N ALA A 13 21.28 -24.09 -40.05
CA ALA A 13 21.21 -22.72 -39.55
C ALA A 13 20.22 -22.69 -38.38
N ALA A 14 20.78 -22.82 -37.18
CA ALA A 14 20.12 -22.48 -35.93
C ALA A 14 19.82 -20.96 -35.95
N GLY A 15 18.54 -20.59 -35.86
CA GLY A 15 18.08 -19.21 -35.73
C GLY A 15 17.42 -19.02 -34.37
N LEU A 16 18.14 -18.35 -33.48
CA LEU A 16 17.76 -18.00 -32.12
C LEU A 16 16.34 -17.40 -32.02
N ALA A 17 15.49 -18.02 -31.21
CA ALA A 17 14.44 -17.32 -30.48
C ALA A 17 14.71 -17.53 -28.98
N ALA A 18 15.74 -16.85 -28.48
CA ALA A 18 15.90 -16.67 -27.04
C ALA A 18 14.78 -15.72 -26.59
N VAL A 19 13.63 -16.29 -26.21
CA VAL A 19 12.63 -15.58 -25.44
C VAL A 19 13.26 -15.36 -24.07
N PHE A 20 13.88 -14.20 -23.88
CA PHE A 20 14.18 -13.69 -22.57
C PHE A 20 12.85 -13.42 -21.88
N THR A 21 12.28 -14.43 -21.22
CA THR A 21 11.37 -14.18 -20.11
C THR A 21 12.24 -13.57 -19.02
N LEU A 22 12.40 -12.24 -19.03
CA LEU A 22 12.87 -11.50 -17.87
C LEU A 22 11.87 -11.81 -16.76
N SER A 23 12.20 -12.80 -15.94
CA SER A 23 11.55 -13.02 -14.67
C SER A 23 11.66 -11.72 -13.90
N ALA A 24 10.51 -11.14 -13.60
CA ALA A 24 10.29 -9.98 -12.78
C ALA A 24 11.19 -10.00 -11.53
N CYS A 25 12.31 -9.30 -11.58
CA CYS A 25 12.91 -8.69 -10.39
C CYS A 25 12.12 -7.39 -10.12
N ALA A 26 10.80 -7.53 -9.92
CA ALA A 26 9.88 -6.41 -9.71
C ALA A 26 9.79 -6.04 -8.21
N GLY A 27 10.94 -6.01 -7.53
CA GLY A 27 11.02 -5.33 -6.25
C GLY A 27 11.51 -3.92 -6.53
N ASN A 28 10.63 -2.92 -6.59
CA ASN A 28 11.04 -1.52 -6.63
C ASN A 28 11.89 -1.24 -5.37
N PRO A 29 13.24 -1.18 -5.48
CA PRO A 29 14.08 -1.01 -4.32
C PRO A 29 13.90 0.42 -3.84
N GLY A 30 13.05 0.61 -2.83
CA GLY A 30 12.69 1.94 -2.34
C GLY A 30 11.20 2.12 -2.07
N THR A 31 10.31 1.31 -2.65
CA THR A 31 8.86 1.38 -2.35
C THR A 31 8.55 0.70 -1.02
N ALA A 32 7.77 1.38 -0.18
CA ALA A 32 7.26 0.84 1.07
C ALA A 32 5.85 0.26 0.89
N MET A 33 4.98 0.92 0.13
CA MET A 33 3.68 0.39 -0.28
C MET A 33 3.11 1.15 -1.48
N SER A 34 2.13 0.55 -2.14
CA SER A 34 1.20 1.19 -3.07
C SER A 34 -0.23 0.79 -2.74
N VAL A 35 -1.15 1.75 -2.88
CA VAL A 35 -2.59 1.59 -2.64
C VAL A 35 -3.30 2.29 -3.81
N GLY A 36 -3.79 1.50 -4.76
CA GLY A 36 -4.26 2.01 -6.06
C GLY A 36 -3.16 2.83 -6.74
N ASP A 37 -3.49 4.08 -7.10
CA ASP A 37 -2.55 5.00 -7.76
C ASP A 37 -1.57 5.69 -6.79
N THR A 38 -1.72 5.49 -5.47
CA THR A 38 -0.87 6.14 -4.47
C THR A 38 0.33 5.26 -4.15
N THR A 39 1.55 5.80 -4.21
CA THR A 39 2.78 5.06 -3.85
C THR A 39 3.55 5.82 -2.78
N TYR A 40 4.01 5.11 -1.76
CA TYR A 40 4.88 5.65 -0.71
C TYR A 40 6.23 4.95 -0.72
N SER A 41 7.31 5.73 -0.69
CA SER A 41 8.67 5.22 -0.54
C SER A 41 9.02 4.95 0.93
N ASN A 42 10.09 4.19 1.17
CA ASN A 42 10.65 4.00 2.51
C ASN A 42 11.07 5.34 3.15
N THR A 43 11.52 6.29 2.33
CA THR A 43 11.87 7.64 2.79
C THR A 43 10.64 8.41 3.24
N ASP A 44 9.53 8.33 2.49
CA ASP A 44 8.26 8.95 2.86
C ASP A 44 7.76 8.41 4.20
N ILE A 45 7.79 7.08 4.37
CA ILE A 45 7.41 6.44 5.64
C ILE A 45 8.32 6.91 6.78
N SER A 46 9.65 6.94 6.59
CA SER A 46 10.57 7.37 7.65
C SER A 46 10.36 8.84 8.07
N THR A 47 10.07 9.72 7.09
CA THR A 47 9.78 11.13 7.34
C THR A 47 8.45 11.29 8.06
N GLY A 48 7.43 10.56 7.62
CA GLY A 48 6.12 10.52 8.27
C GLY A 48 6.19 10.04 9.72
N VAL A 49 6.97 8.99 10.01
CA VAL A 49 7.21 8.52 11.39
C VAL A 49 7.81 9.61 12.25
N ALA A 50 8.82 10.34 11.75
CA ALA A 50 9.46 11.42 12.52
C ALA A 50 8.46 12.54 12.83
N GLN A 51 7.74 13.03 11.82
CA GLN A 51 6.76 14.11 11.98
C GLN A 51 5.57 13.70 12.87
N ILE A 52 5.06 12.47 12.72
CA ILE A 52 3.94 11.99 13.53
C ILE A 52 4.38 11.71 14.98
N SER A 53 5.62 11.30 15.21
CA SER A 53 6.16 11.17 16.56
C SER A 53 6.26 12.53 17.26
N GLU A 54 6.61 13.58 16.53
CA GLU A 54 6.61 14.96 17.02
C GLU A 54 5.18 15.43 17.35
N ILE A 55 4.22 15.21 16.44
CA ILE A 55 2.80 15.49 16.66
C ILE A 55 2.27 14.79 17.91
N ALA A 56 2.60 13.51 18.08
CA ALA A 56 2.15 12.69 19.20
C ALA A 56 2.90 12.97 20.51
N GLY A 57 4.04 13.68 20.46
CA GLY A 57 4.92 13.91 21.61
C GLY A 57 5.58 12.62 22.15
N ARG A 58 5.59 11.55 21.35
CA ARG A 58 6.15 10.24 21.72
C ARG A 58 6.56 9.46 20.49
N PRO A 59 7.51 8.51 20.60
CA PRO A 59 7.89 7.66 19.48
C PRO A 59 6.70 6.88 18.92
N VAL A 60 6.56 6.89 17.60
CA VAL A 60 5.61 6.06 16.84
C VAL A 60 6.38 4.97 16.10
N ASP A 61 5.92 3.73 16.25
CA ASP A 61 6.53 2.60 15.57
C ASP A 61 6.19 2.60 14.09
N THR A 62 7.18 2.33 13.23
CA THR A 62 6.98 2.29 11.77
C THR A 62 5.87 1.33 11.34
N PRO A 63 5.76 0.08 11.86
CA PRO A 63 4.66 -0.82 11.49
C PRO A 63 3.27 -0.26 11.82
N VAL A 64 3.14 0.51 12.92
CA VAL A 64 1.87 1.15 13.30
C VAL A 64 1.48 2.20 12.26
N LEU A 65 2.42 3.05 11.85
CA LEU A 65 2.14 4.04 10.82
C LEU A 65 1.84 3.40 9.46
N VAL A 66 2.59 2.37 9.08
CA VAL A 66 2.40 1.65 7.82
C VAL A 66 1.00 1.01 7.78
N ASN A 67 0.55 0.39 8.86
CA ASN A 67 -0.80 -0.16 8.95
C ASN A 67 -1.91 0.92 8.91
N ALA A 68 -1.67 2.10 9.47
CA ALA A 68 -2.63 3.21 9.35
C ALA A 68 -2.71 3.71 7.90
N ILE A 69 -1.56 3.93 7.26
CA ILE A 69 -1.47 4.54 5.93
C ILE A 69 -1.87 3.60 4.81
N SER A 70 -1.76 2.28 4.98
CA SER A 70 -2.26 1.31 3.99
C SER A 70 -3.76 1.48 3.71
N ARG A 71 -4.51 2.10 4.63
CA ARG A 71 -5.94 2.38 4.49
C ARG A 71 -6.27 3.81 4.12
N ALA A 72 -5.29 4.72 4.12
CA ALA A 72 -5.55 6.16 3.95
C ALA A 72 -6.24 6.48 2.61
N SER A 73 -5.76 5.87 1.52
CA SER A 73 -6.36 6.07 0.19
C SER A 73 -7.73 5.41 0.07
N LEU A 74 -7.93 4.22 0.65
CA LEU A 74 -9.23 3.54 0.72
C LEU A 74 -10.27 4.41 1.45
N ILE A 75 -9.95 4.90 2.65
CA ILE A 75 -10.86 5.76 3.42
C ILE A 75 -11.11 7.10 2.70
N THR A 76 -10.09 7.64 2.02
CA THR A 76 -10.26 8.84 1.20
C THR A 76 -11.26 8.62 0.07
N GLU A 77 -11.16 7.50 -0.63
CA GLU A 77 -12.08 7.19 -1.73
C GLU A 77 -13.48 6.85 -1.22
N PHE A 78 -13.58 6.07 -0.14
CA PHE A 78 -14.85 5.79 0.53
C PHE A 78 -15.56 7.06 1.01
N ALA A 79 -14.81 8.01 1.58
CA ALA A 79 -15.35 9.30 1.99
C ALA A 79 -15.87 10.12 0.79
N LYS A 80 -15.14 10.16 -0.33
CA LYS A 80 -15.59 10.85 -1.54
C LYS A 80 -16.90 10.27 -2.07
N GLN A 81 -17.05 8.94 -2.06
CA GLN A 81 -18.30 8.29 -2.47
C GLN A 81 -19.48 8.65 -1.55
N ASN A 82 -19.20 9.07 -0.31
CA ASN A 82 -20.16 9.59 0.65
C ASN A 82 -20.25 11.14 0.64
N ASN A 83 -19.70 11.81 -0.38
CA ASN A 83 -19.65 13.28 -0.51
C ASN A 83 -18.91 14.00 0.62
N ILE A 84 -17.95 13.32 1.26
CA ILE A 84 -17.08 13.88 2.29
C ILE A 84 -15.69 14.06 1.71
N THR A 85 -15.16 15.27 1.82
CA THR A 85 -13.80 15.60 1.42
C THR A 85 -13.08 16.39 2.52
N VAL A 86 -11.75 16.34 2.49
CA VAL A 86 -10.87 17.15 3.32
C VAL A 86 -9.80 17.76 2.41
N ALA A 87 -9.81 19.08 2.30
CA ALA A 87 -8.81 19.84 1.56
C ALA A 87 -7.51 19.98 2.37
N ASP A 88 -6.38 20.21 1.69
CA ASP A 88 -5.07 20.34 2.34
C ASP A 88 -5.02 21.51 3.33
N SER A 89 -5.72 22.61 3.05
CA SER A 89 -5.81 23.75 3.98
C SER A 89 -6.53 23.38 5.28
N GLU A 90 -7.51 22.45 5.24
CA GLU A 90 -8.21 22.00 6.45
C GLU A 90 -7.27 21.18 7.37
N ILE A 91 -6.25 20.52 6.80
CA ILE A 91 -5.31 19.68 7.56
C ILE A 91 -4.44 20.52 8.49
N GLU A 92 -3.93 21.65 7.99
CA GLU A 92 -3.14 22.57 8.82
C GLU A 92 -3.98 23.19 9.94
N ASP A 93 -5.18 23.64 9.62
CA ASP A 93 -6.09 24.25 10.59
C ASP A 93 -6.51 23.24 11.66
N PHE A 94 -6.80 21.99 11.25
CA PHE A 94 -7.05 20.88 12.15
C PHE A 94 -5.87 20.66 13.08
N ALA A 95 -4.65 20.53 12.57
CA ALA A 95 -3.49 20.25 13.39
C ALA A 95 -3.18 21.38 14.37
N LYS A 96 -3.31 22.65 13.95
CA LYS A 96 -3.18 23.82 14.84
C LYS A 96 -4.25 23.82 15.94
N ALA A 97 -5.49 23.47 15.61
CA ALA A 97 -6.58 23.35 16.57
C ALA A 97 -6.33 22.23 17.59
N GLN A 98 -5.80 21.07 17.14
CA GLN A 98 -5.46 19.95 18.02
C GLN A 98 -4.31 20.28 18.97
N VAL A 99 -3.32 21.06 18.54
CA VAL A 99 -2.26 21.58 19.43
C VAL A 99 -2.86 22.54 20.47
N ALA A 100 -3.71 23.48 20.06
CA ALA A 100 -4.36 24.42 20.97
C ALA A 100 -5.27 23.70 22.00
N ALA A 101 -5.89 22.60 21.61
CA ALA A 101 -6.68 21.74 22.49
C ALA A 101 -5.84 20.81 23.38
N GLY A 102 -4.52 20.74 23.19
CA GLY A 102 -3.62 19.84 23.91
C GLY A 102 -3.73 18.36 23.49
N ALA A 103 -4.42 18.07 22.37
CA ALA A 103 -4.52 16.74 21.80
C ALA A 103 -3.26 16.34 21.02
N PHE A 104 -2.62 17.31 20.35
CA PHE A 104 -1.30 17.15 19.76
C PHE A 104 -0.25 17.87 20.62
N ALA A 105 0.93 17.27 20.75
CA ALA A 105 2.02 17.84 21.54
C ALA A 105 2.66 19.03 20.83
N ALA A 106 2.83 18.93 19.51
CA ALA A 106 3.41 19.97 18.67
C ALA A 106 2.87 19.86 17.24
N PHE A 107 3.14 20.89 16.44
CA PHE A 107 2.99 20.84 14.99
C PHE A 107 4.40 20.86 14.37
N PRO A 108 4.74 19.95 13.45
CA PRO A 108 6.09 19.87 12.89
C PRO A 108 6.51 21.18 12.25
N GLU A 109 7.76 21.56 12.46
CA GLU A 109 8.34 22.69 11.73
C GLU A 109 8.53 22.33 10.25
N GLY A 110 8.12 23.23 9.36
CA GLY A 110 8.28 23.08 7.91
C GLY A 110 7.10 22.40 7.21
N GLU A 111 7.34 21.89 6.01
CA GLU A 111 6.31 21.27 5.18
C GLU A 111 5.98 19.84 5.67
N LEU A 112 4.69 19.55 5.82
CA LEU A 112 4.23 18.19 6.13
C LEU A 112 4.56 17.25 4.97
N SER A 113 5.12 16.08 5.28
CA SER A 113 5.29 15.00 4.31
C SER A 113 3.94 14.50 3.80
N ALA A 114 3.91 13.89 2.61
CA ALA A 114 2.69 13.28 2.06
C ALA A 114 2.06 12.29 3.06
N VAL A 115 2.87 11.40 3.63
CA VAL A 115 2.46 10.43 4.66
C VAL A 115 1.82 11.13 5.88
N THR A 116 2.39 12.23 6.35
CA THR A 116 1.82 12.98 7.48
C THR A 116 0.50 13.65 7.11
N ARG A 117 0.38 14.22 5.90
CA ARG A 117 -0.90 14.77 5.43
C ARG A 117 -1.96 13.68 5.32
N ASP A 118 -1.62 12.54 4.75
CA ASP A 118 -2.54 11.43 4.55
C ASP A 118 -2.97 10.80 5.88
N PHE A 119 -2.07 10.73 6.86
CA PHE A 119 -2.39 10.33 8.23
C PHE A 119 -3.39 11.28 8.90
N LEU A 120 -3.14 12.60 8.83
CA LEU A 120 -4.04 13.59 9.42
C LEU A 120 -5.39 13.62 8.69
N ARG A 121 -5.37 13.49 7.36
CA ARG A 121 -6.58 13.39 6.54
C ARG A 121 -7.39 12.15 6.91
N LEU A 122 -6.74 11.00 7.08
CA LEU A 122 -7.38 9.76 7.54
C LEU A 122 -8.12 9.97 8.87
N GLN A 123 -7.49 10.64 9.84
CA GLN A 123 -8.13 10.96 11.12
C GLN A 123 -9.38 11.82 10.91
N MET A 124 -9.25 12.93 10.17
CA MET A 124 -10.37 13.84 9.92
C MET A 124 -11.52 13.17 9.16
N LEU A 125 -11.21 12.33 8.18
CA LEU A 125 -12.21 11.61 7.40
C LEU A 125 -12.93 10.57 8.23
N THR A 126 -12.22 9.84 9.08
CA THR A 126 -12.81 8.86 10.01
C THR A 126 -13.78 9.57 10.97
N ASP A 127 -13.37 10.71 11.51
CA ASP A 127 -14.22 11.52 12.40
C ASP A 127 -15.46 12.05 11.65
N LYS A 128 -15.29 12.60 10.44
CA LYS A 128 -16.41 13.10 9.61
C LYS A 128 -17.36 11.97 9.19
N LEU A 129 -16.85 10.80 8.82
CA LEU A 129 -17.65 9.63 8.43
C LEU A 129 -18.47 9.10 9.61
N SER A 130 -17.85 8.95 10.78
CA SER A 130 -18.55 8.47 11.98
C SER A 130 -19.63 9.44 12.48
N ALA A 131 -19.51 10.73 12.17
CA ALA A 131 -20.52 11.74 12.50
C ALA A 131 -21.77 11.68 11.60
N VAL A 132 -21.68 11.12 10.39
CA VAL A 132 -22.80 11.05 9.44
C VAL A 132 -23.38 9.65 9.28
N ILE A 133 -22.56 8.61 9.42
CA ILE A 133 -22.98 7.20 9.39
C ILE A 133 -23.27 6.78 10.82
N THR A 134 -24.53 6.94 11.24
CA THR A 134 -24.91 6.80 12.66
C THR A 134 -25.95 5.72 12.91
N ASP A 135 -26.85 5.48 11.94
CA ASP A 135 -27.90 4.48 12.08
C ASP A 135 -27.42 3.07 11.66
N PRO A 136 -27.90 1.99 12.29
CA PRO A 136 -27.42 0.63 11.99
C PRO A 136 -27.49 0.21 10.52
N ALA A 137 -28.55 0.61 9.80
CA ALA A 137 -28.71 0.29 8.38
C ALA A 137 -27.68 1.05 7.50
N GLN A 138 -27.31 2.27 7.89
CA GLN A 138 -26.26 3.03 7.18
C GLN A 138 -24.89 2.40 7.44
N ILE A 139 -24.63 1.96 8.67
CA ILE A 139 -23.38 1.27 9.03
C ILE A 139 -23.24 -0.01 8.21
N GLU A 140 -24.29 -0.81 8.07
CA GLU A 140 -24.26 -2.04 7.25
C GLU A 140 -23.96 -1.74 5.78
N ALA A 141 -24.66 -0.75 5.19
CA ALA A 141 -24.43 -0.33 3.81
C ALA A 141 -23.02 0.22 3.59
N ALA A 142 -22.53 1.05 4.53
CA ALA A 142 -21.19 1.61 4.54
C ALA A 142 -20.12 0.52 4.59
N ASN A 143 -20.29 -0.49 5.45
CA ASN A 143 -19.37 -1.61 5.56
C ASN A 143 -19.33 -2.44 4.26
N ALA A 144 -20.49 -2.69 3.63
CA ALA A 144 -20.55 -3.40 2.36
C ALA A 144 -19.85 -2.63 1.23
N GLN A 145 -20.09 -1.31 1.14
CA GLN A 145 -19.44 -0.44 0.17
C GLN A 145 -17.92 -0.34 0.39
N TYR A 146 -17.47 -0.22 1.64
CA TYR A 146 -16.06 -0.22 1.97
C TYR A 146 -15.39 -1.55 1.65
N ALA A 147 -16.03 -2.68 1.95
CA ALA A 147 -15.52 -4.00 1.61
C ALA A 147 -15.38 -4.20 0.09
N GLU A 148 -16.34 -3.72 -0.70
CA GLU A 148 -16.25 -3.73 -2.16
C GLU A 148 -15.08 -2.86 -2.66
N LEU A 149 -14.83 -1.72 -2.02
CA LEU A 149 -13.70 -0.86 -2.36
C LEU A 149 -12.35 -1.55 -2.08
N VAL A 150 -12.22 -2.22 -0.94
CA VAL A 150 -11.00 -2.98 -0.58
C VAL A 150 -10.72 -4.06 -1.63
N GLN A 151 -11.74 -4.84 -2.02
CA GLN A 151 -11.60 -5.91 -3.01
C GLN A 151 -11.24 -5.42 -4.42
N ASN A 152 -11.57 -4.17 -4.75
CA ASN A 152 -11.34 -3.58 -6.07
C ASN A 152 -10.09 -2.68 -6.12
N THR A 153 -9.34 -2.56 -5.02
CA THR A 153 -8.15 -1.73 -4.94
C THR A 153 -6.91 -2.61 -4.83
N ASP A 154 -5.94 -2.38 -5.71
CA ASP A 154 -4.65 -3.07 -5.63
C ASP A 154 -3.81 -2.51 -4.47
N ILE A 155 -3.40 -3.38 -3.55
CA ILE A 155 -2.65 -3.01 -2.34
C ILE A 155 -1.40 -3.87 -2.25
N GLU A 156 -0.26 -3.27 -2.55
CA GLU A 156 1.03 -3.91 -2.40
C GLU A 156 1.78 -3.27 -1.25
N VAL A 157 2.15 -4.06 -0.24
CA VAL A 157 2.96 -3.61 0.89
C VAL A 157 4.29 -4.34 0.86
N ASN A 158 5.38 -3.62 1.11
CA ASN A 158 6.70 -4.22 1.17
C ASN A 158 6.71 -5.31 2.26
N PRO A 159 7.11 -6.56 1.95
CA PRO A 159 7.05 -7.68 2.89
C PRO A 159 7.79 -7.48 4.20
N ARG A 160 8.68 -6.47 4.32
CA ARG A 160 9.29 -6.11 5.61
C ARG A 160 8.28 -5.57 6.63
N TYR A 161 7.13 -5.08 6.18
CA TYR A 161 6.10 -4.45 7.01
C TYR A 161 4.88 -5.34 7.24
N GLY A 162 4.79 -6.48 6.55
CA GLY A 162 3.64 -7.37 6.57
C GLY A 162 3.02 -7.55 5.20
N THR A 163 1.94 -8.33 5.17
CA THR A 163 1.07 -8.51 4.01
C THR A 163 -0.29 -7.92 4.35
N PHE A 164 -0.90 -7.17 3.43
CA PHE A 164 -2.26 -6.67 3.64
C PHE A 164 -3.26 -7.82 3.58
N ASP A 165 -4.14 -7.90 4.58
CA ASP A 165 -5.19 -8.89 4.72
C ASP A 165 -6.53 -8.21 4.44
N GLU A 166 -7.14 -8.54 3.30
CA GLU A 166 -8.39 -7.94 2.82
C GLU A 166 -9.59 -8.27 3.71
N GLU A 167 -9.56 -9.37 4.48
CA GLU A 167 -10.65 -9.76 5.36
C GLU A 167 -10.65 -8.91 6.64
N THR A 168 -9.46 -8.62 7.16
CA THR A 168 -9.29 -7.88 8.42
C THR A 168 -9.01 -6.40 8.21
N ASP A 169 -8.70 -5.97 6.98
CA ASP A 169 -8.24 -4.60 6.65
C ASP A 169 -6.98 -4.21 7.45
N LEU A 170 -6.12 -5.19 7.76
CA LEU A 170 -4.92 -5.01 8.58
C LEU A 170 -3.69 -5.62 7.90
N LEU A 171 -2.52 -5.27 8.41
CA LEU A 171 -1.28 -5.91 7.99
C LEU A 171 -1.06 -7.15 8.86
N ALA A 172 -1.07 -8.32 8.23
CA ALA A 172 -0.62 -9.56 8.82
C ALA A 172 0.92 -9.57 8.90
N PRO A 173 1.52 -10.03 10.02
CA PRO A 173 2.96 -10.13 10.14
C PRO A 173 3.52 -11.11 9.10
N SER A 174 4.64 -10.77 8.50
CA SER A 174 5.31 -11.63 7.53
C SER A 174 5.81 -12.91 8.21
N THR A 175 5.22 -14.04 7.86
CA THR A 175 5.67 -15.34 8.34
C THR A 175 6.85 -15.81 7.49
N PHE A 176 8.03 -15.93 8.11
CA PHE A 176 9.11 -16.71 7.51
C PHE A 176 8.74 -18.20 7.68
N GLY A 177 8.25 -18.87 6.62
CA GLY A 177 7.94 -20.30 6.75
C GLY A 177 7.26 -21.05 5.61
N ASP A 178 6.66 -20.41 4.60
CA ASP A 178 5.87 -21.15 3.59
C ASP A 178 6.70 -21.79 2.45
N VAL A 179 8.02 -21.90 2.65
CA VAL A 179 8.97 -22.54 1.73
C VAL A 179 9.38 -23.94 2.18
N VAL A 180 8.42 -24.81 2.52
CA VAL A 180 8.56 -26.28 2.37
C VAL A 180 7.20 -26.96 2.59
N SER A 181 6.29 -26.81 1.64
CA SER A 181 5.39 -27.92 1.30
C SER A 181 5.95 -28.65 0.09
N SER A 182 7.16 -29.20 0.21
CA SER A 182 7.64 -30.15 -0.78
C SER A 182 6.80 -31.41 -0.67
N HIS A 183 5.97 -31.65 -1.68
CA HIS A 183 5.41 -32.95 -1.99
C HIS A 183 6.41 -34.08 -1.71
N THR A 184 6.17 -34.85 -0.66
CA THR A 184 6.58 -36.26 -0.61
C THR A 184 5.36 -37.10 -0.95
N HIS A 185 5.25 -37.35 -2.24
CA HIS A 185 4.57 -38.49 -2.81
C HIS A 185 5.32 -39.78 -2.39
N GLY A 186 4.60 -40.80 -1.91
CA GLY A 186 5.13 -42.16 -1.70
C GLY A 186 4.74 -42.74 -0.33
N ALA A 187 3.61 -43.44 -0.21
CA ALA A 187 3.41 -44.85 -0.58
C ALA A 187 4.21 -45.84 0.29
N ARG A 188 3.58 -46.36 1.35
CA ARG A 188 3.13 -47.77 1.49
C ARG A 188 2.73 -48.07 2.94
#